data_AF-A8PP96-F1
#
_entry.id   AF-A8PP96-F1
#
_cell.length_a   1.000
_cell.length_b   1.000
_cell.length_c   1.000
_cell.angle_alpha   90.00
_cell.angle_beta   90.00
_cell.angle_gamma   90.00
#
_symmetry.space_group_name_H-M   'P 1'
#
loop_
_entity.id
_entity.type
_entity.pdbx_description
1 polymer ?
#
loop_
_entity_poly.entity_id
_entity_poly.type
_entity_poly.pdbx_seq_one_letter_code
_entity_poly.pdbx_strand_id
1 'polypeptide(L)'
;MSVIRTIISAFHASKTYVLSTKQCGVFIHYALAEMERHSDDVIMLLMKFLENNANIRRDVTQGIITEVSRALTSPDNIQRKRFAQQIAVAFVKRFPDARLKSDAIVIDSYRSVCIQDRAVHNAIAELFSTAAAPMYSMDHKISTLAQIARSQPCVVLRHFPLLSACLASVAQLPARQLRTNNYQSLLQYILKLLLDLAPQSFEEVDRLQSILQTFFTLFENVGCGRTWVPLAQTLQNVCVAYLELNAKSAKSYFLTQIEAIKQLCLCLKSPSSKILIDTIMCLSRVEE
;
A
#
# COMPACT_ATOMS: atom_id res chain seq x y z
N MET A 1 -21.52 -4.07 32.51
CA MET A 1 -22.02 -4.63 31.23
C MET A 1 -22.02 -3.53 30.20
N SER A 2 -21.47 -3.77 29.00
CA SER A 2 -21.42 -2.77 27.93
C SER A 2 -22.75 -2.72 27.17
N VAL A 3 -23.36 -1.54 27.07
CA VAL A 3 -24.65 -1.35 26.39
C VAL A 3 -24.48 -1.61 24.89
N ILE A 4 -23.38 -1.13 24.30
CA ILE A 4 -22.99 -1.39 22.92
C ILE A 4 -22.85 -2.88 22.63
N ARG A 5 -22.19 -3.66 23.49
CA ARG A 5 -22.10 -5.13 23.29
C ARG A 5 -23.47 -5.78 23.27
N THR A 6 -24.37 -5.37 24.15
CA THR A 6 -25.73 -5.89 24.21
C THR A 6 -26.52 -5.55 22.95
N ILE A 7 -26.44 -4.31 22.47
CA ILE A 7 -27.12 -3.88 21.24
C ILE A 7 -26.58 -4.64 20.02
N ILE A 8 -25.25 -4.77 19.89
CA ILE A 8 -24.61 -5.55 18.80
C ILE A 8 -25.07 -7.01 18.86
N SER A 9 -25.08 -7.62 20.05
CA SER A 9 -25.50 -9.01 20.23
C SER A 9 -26.98 -9.21 19.88
N ALA A 10 -27.85 -8.29 20.32
CA ALA A 10 -29.27 -8.31 20.00
C ALA A 10 -29.53 -8.15 18.50
N PHE A 11 -28.77 -7.28 17.82
CA PHE A 11 -28.84 -7.11 16.37
C PHE A 11 -28.41 -8.36 15.61
N HIS A 12 -27.37 -9.06 16.08
CA HIS A 12 -26.98 -10.34 15.48
C HIS A 12 -28.03 -11.43 15.72
N ALA A 13 -28.69 -11.43 16.88
CA ALA A 13 -29.73 -12.40 17.23
C ALA A 13 -31.07 -12.15 16.51
N SER A 14 -31.42 -10.90 16.22
CA SER A 14 -32.76 -10.53 15.75
C SER A 14 -33.10 -11.03 14.35
N LYS A 15 -32.12 -11.49 13.56
CA LYS A 15 -32.26 -11.86 12.13
C LYS A 15 -32.98 -10.80 11.29
N THR A 16 -33.27 -9.61 11.81
CA THR A 16 -33.84 -8.50 11.05
C THR A 16 -32.71 -7.83 10.30
N TYR A 17 -32.82 -7.82 8.98
CA TYR A 17 -31.70 -7.47 8.11
C TYR A 17 -31.56 -5.98 7.81
N VAL A 18 -32.35 -5.12 8.45
CA VAL A 18 -32.39 -3.67 8.19
C VAL A 18 -32.47 -2.92 9.51
N LEU A 19 -31.61 -1.90 9.68
CA LEU A 19 -31.80 -0.87 10.69
C LEU A 19 -32.46 0.33 10.04
N SER A 20 -33.59 0.77 10.61
CA SER A 20 -34.14 2.07 10.26
C SER A 20 -33.20 3.19 10.70
N THR A 21 -33.28 4.35 10.04
CA THR A 21 -32.53 5.55 10.42
C THR A 21 -32.71 5.91 11.90
N LYS A 22 -33.92 5.73 12.45
CA LYS A 22 -34.20 5.93 13.87
C LYS A 22 -33.40 4.99 14.76
N GLN A 23 -33.30 3.70 14.40
CA GLN A 23 -32.51 2.73 15.15
C GLN A 23 -31.01 3.01 15.05
N CYS A 24 -30.51 3.44 13.89
CA CYS A 24 -29.13 3.91 13.75
C CYS A 24 -28.84 5.12 14.65
N GLY A 25 -29.77 6.08 14.72
CA GLY A 25 -29.63 7.26 15.59
C GLY A 25 -29.60 6.88 17.07
N VAL A 26 -30.50 6.01 17.50
CA VAL A 26 -30.50 5.48 18.88
C VAL A 26 -29.21 4.73 19.19
N PHE A 27 -28.73 3.90 18.26
CA PHE A 27 -27.46 3.19 18.40
C PHE A 27 -26.30 4.17 18.64
N ILE A 28 -26.17 5.20 17.80
CA ILE A 28 -25.10 6.20 17.93
C ILE A 28 -25.25 7.01 19.22
N HIS A 29 -26.47 7.33 19.65
CA HIS A 29 -26.67 7.99 20.94
C HIS A 29 -26.14 7.15 22.11
N TYR A 30 -26.42 5.85 22.14
CA TYR A 30 -25.86 4.96 23.15
C TYR A 30 -24.34 4.84 23.04
N ALA A 31 -23.79 4.76 21.82
CA ALA A 31 -22.34 4.73 21.61
C ALA A 31 -21.67 5.98 22.18
N LEU A 32 -22.14 7.17 21.81
CA LEU A 32 -21.58 8.44 22.27
C LEU A 32 -21.71 8.61 23.79
N ALA A 33 -22.79 8.13 24.41
CA ALA A 33 -22.96 8.15 25.86
C ALA A 33 -22.00 7.18 26.57
N GLU A 34 -21.79 5.98 26.02
CA GLU A 34 -20.88 4.99 26.62
C GLU A 34 -19.40 5.35 26.46
N MET A 35 -19.06 6.14 25.42
CA MET A 35 -17.72 6.69 25.22
C MET A 35 -17.24 7.60 26.34
N GLU A 36 -18.13 8.17 27.16
CA GLU A 36 -17.75 8.93 28.36
C GLU A 36 -16.95 8.11 29.37
N ARG A 37 -17.18 6.79 29.41
CA ARG A 37 -16.55 5.88 30.37
C ARG A 37 -15.58 4.92 29.72
N HIS A 38 -15.84 4.53 28.47
CA HIS A 38 -15.13 3.45 27.78
C HIS A 38 -14.87 3.76 26.30
N SER A 39 -14.24 4.90 25.99
CA SER A 39 -14.03 5.38 24.61
C SER A 39 -13.38 4.34 23.69
N ASP A 40 -12.26 3.76 24.10
CA ASP A 40 -11.46 2.88 23.25
C ASP A 40 -12.18 1.56 22.95
N ASP A 41 -12.85 0.99 23.97
CA ASP A 41 -13.65 -0.23 23.83
C ASP A 41 -14.85 -0.01 22.90
N VAL A 42 -15.55 1.12 23.04
CA VAL A 42 -16.69 1.45 22.17
C VAL A 42 -16.22 1.65 20.73
N ILE A 43 -15.12 2.37 20.51
CA ILE A 43 -14.54 2.54 19.17
C ILE A 43 -14.18 1.18 18.57
N MET A 44 -13.48 0.32 19.32
CA MET A 44 -13.07 -1.00 18.85
C MET A 44 -14.28 -1.86 18.44
N LEU A 45 -15.31 -1.93 19.31
CA LEU A 45 -16.52 -2.70 19.06
C LEU A 45 -17.31 -2.16 17.87
N LEU A 46 -17.45 -0.83 17.79
CA LEU A 46 -18.16 -0.18 16.70
C LEU A 46 -17.43 -0.38 15.37
N MET A 47 -16.11 -0.23 15.32
CA MET A 47 -15.34 -0.46 14.10
C MET A 47 -15.47 -1.92 13.65
N LYS A 48 -15.33 -2.89 14.56
CA LYS A 48 -15.51 -4.32 14.23
C LYS A 48 -16.93 -4.61 13.70
N PHE A 49 -17.94 -3.99 14.30
CA PHE A 49 -19.33 -4.11 13.85
C PHE A 49 -19.50 -3.54 12.43
N LEU A 50 -18.98 -2.35 12.16
CA LEU A 50 -19.07 -1.69 10.86
C LEU A 50 -18.30 -2.45 9.77
N GLU A 51 -17.13 -3.02 10.09
CA GLU A 51 -16.37 -3.86 9.16
C GLU A 51 -17.12 -5.14 8.77
N ASN A 52 -17.74 -5.81 9.74
CA ASN A 52 -18.52 -7.02 9.47
C ASN A 52 -19.73 -6.69 8.59
N ASN A 53 -20.41 -5.57 8.83
CA ASN A 53 -21.56 -5.17 8.05
C ASN A 53 -21.18 -4.53 6.70
N ALA A 54 -20.03 -3.87 6.55
CA ALA A 54 -19.63 -3.23 5.30
C ALA A 54 -19.60 -4.19 4.08
N ASN A 55 -19.29 -5.48 4.33
CA ASN A 55 -19.25 -6.50 3.29
C ASN A 55 -20.61 -7.15 3.00
N ILE A 56 -21.49 -7.20 3.99
CA ILE A 56 -22.74 -7.98 3.93
C ILE A 56 -23.96 -7.04 3.77
N ARG A 57 -23.92 -5.87 4.41
CA ARG A 57 -25.00 -4.90 4.61
C ARG A 57 -24.47 -3.46 4.65
N ARG A 58 -24.17 -2.93 3.47
CA ARG A 58 -23.66 -1.55 3.29
C ARG A 58 -24.63 -0.48 3.78
N ASP A 59 -25.93 -0.76 3.73
CA ASP A 59 -27.01 0.10 4.21
C ASP A 59 -26.92 0.37 5.72
N VAL A 60 -26.59 -0.65 6.52
CA VAL A 60 -26.40 -0.51 7.97
C VAL A 60 -25.18 0.36 8.27
N THR A 61 -24.05 0.09 7.60
CA THR A 61 -22.84 0.90 7.76
C THR A 61 -23.10 2.35 7.34
N GLN A 62 -23.76 2.58 6.20
CA GLN A 62 -24.13 3.92 5.74
C GLN A 62 -25.06 4.63 6.72
N GLY A 63 -26.07 3.92 7.24
CA GLY A 63 -27.01 4.46 8.21
C GLY A 63 -26.28 4.95 9.46
N ILE A 64 -25.41 4.13 10.04
CA ILE A 64 -24.63 4.50 11.23
C ILE A 64 -23.69 5.67 10.94
N ILE A 65 -23.01 5.69 9.80
CA ILE A 65 -22.08 6.77 9.44
C ILE A 65 -22.79 8.09 9.14
N THR A 66 -24.01 8.03 8.59
CA THR A 66 -24.86 9.21 8.41
C THR A 66 -25.21 9.83 9.76
N GLU A 67 -25.49 9.01 10.77
CA GLU A 67 -25.78 9.48 12.14
C GLU A 67 -24.54 10.05 12.84
N VAL A 68 -23.36 9.45 12.64
CA VAL A 68 -22.08 10.03 13.11
C VAL A 68 -21.84 11.39 12.47
N SER A 69 -22.05 11.51 11.15
CA SER A 69 -21.92 12.79 10.43
C SER A 69 -22.92 13.83 10.95
N ARG A 70 -24.16 13.42 11.27
CA ARG A 70 -25.14 14.33 11.88
C ARG A 70 -24.67 14.81 13.26
N ALA A 71 -24.11 13.91 14.08
CA ALA A 71 -23.56 14.26 15.39
C ALA A 71 -22.36 15.22 15.31
N LEU A 72 -21.55 15.13 14.25
CA LEU A 72 -20.45 16.08 13.97
C LEU A 72 -20.95 17.48 13.60
N THR A 73 -22.04 17.56 12.83
CA THR A 73 -22.66 18.85 12.43
C THR A 73 -23.57 19.46 13.49
N SER A 74 -23.88 18.72 14.57
CA SER A 74 -24.76 19.18 15.63
C SER A 74 -24.14 20.39 16.37
N PRO A 75 -24.87 21.51 16.49
CA PRO A 75 -24.40 22.66 17.28
C PRO A 75 -24.43 22.37 18.79
N ASP A 76 -25.21 21.37 19.20
CA ASP A 76 -25.42 21.04 20.61
C ASP A 76 -24.41 19.99 21.11
N ASN A 77 -23.83 20.27 22.27
CA ASN A 77 -22.97 19.40 23.07
C ASN A 77 -21.56 19.13 22.47
N ILE A 78 -20.62 20.00 22.84
CA ILE A 78 -19.18 19.95 22.46
C ILE A 78 -18.56 18.58 22.74
N GLN A 79 -18.93 17.92 23.84
CA GLN A 79 -18.37 16.63 24.22
C GLN A 79 -18.82 15.52 23.27
N ARG A 80 -20.10 15.50 22.89
CA ARG A 80 -20.63 14.56 21.88
C ARG A 80 -19.98 14.77 20.52
N LYS A 81 -19.76 16.03 20.11
CA LYS A 81 -19.02 16.33 18.88
C LYS A 81 -17.60 15.76 18.91
N ARG A 82 -16.87 15.90 20.02
CA ARG A 82 -15.54 15.30 20.19
C ARG A 82 -15.55 13.77 20.06
N PHE A 83 -16.53 13.09 20.66
CA PHE A 83 -16.65 11.63 20.54
C PHE A 83 -17.02 11.19 19.12
N ALA A 84 -17.94 11.90 18.46
CA ALA A 84 -18.25 11.66 17.05
C ALA A 84 -17.01 11.86 16.15
N GLN A 85 -16.17 12.85 16.45
CA GLN A 85 -14.89 13.06 15.78
C GLN A 85 -13.94 11.87 15.95
N GLN A 86 -13.84 11.29 17.15
CA GLN A 86 -13.02 10.12 17.40
C GLN A 86 -13.51 8.90 16.59
N ILE A 87 -14.83 8.67 16.56
CA ILE A 87 -15.43 7.62 15.72
C ILE A 87 -15.12 7.86 14.25
N ALA A 88 -15.26 9.10 13.76
CA ALA A 88 -15.01 9.46 12.37
C ALA A 88 -13.54 9.25 11.98
N VAL A 89 -12.60 9.65 12.83
CA VAL A 89 -11.17 9.44 12.63
C VAL A 89 -10.85 7.94 12.62
N ALA A 90 -11.41 7.16 13.55
CA ALA A 90 -11.24 5.71 13.57
C ALA A 90 -11.80 5.05 12.30
N PHE A 91 -12.94 5.52 11.82
CA PHE A 91 -13.56 5.02 10.60
C PHE A 91 -12.70 5.30 9.36
N VAL A 92 -12.24 6.54 9.17
CA VAL A 92 -11.36 6.91 8.04
C VAL A 92 -10.04 6.12 8.06
N LYS A 93 -9.48 5.84 9.26
CA LYS A 93 -8.30 4.97 9.37
C LYS A 93 -8.58 3.53 8.94
N ARG A 94 -9.81 3.04 9.09
CA ARG A 94 -10.20 1.65 8.82
C ARG A 94 -10.76 1.44 7.40
N PHE A 95 -11.29 2.50 6.81
CA PHE A 95 -11.83 2.53 5.45
C PHE A 95 -11.08 3.61 4.66
N PRO A 96 -10.03 3.25 3.92
CA PRO A 96 -9.11 4.21 3.31
C PRO A 96 -9.75 4.95 2.12
N ASP A 97 -10.87 4.44 1.60
CA ASP A 97 -11.70 5.12 0.60
C ASP A 97 -12.74 6.07 1.24
N ALA A 98 -12.67 6.28 2.57
CA ALA A 98 -13.49 7.27 3.27
C ALA A 98 -12.65 8.51 3.63
N ARG A 99 -13.27 9.68 3.57
CA ARG A 99 -12.64 10.96 3.92
C ARG A 99 -13.57 11.82 4.75
N LEU A 100 -13.00 12.56 5.69
CA LEU A 100 -13.72 13.57 6.46
C LEU A 100 -13.69 14.89 5.68
N LYS A 101 -14.86 15.38 5.24
CA LYS A 101 -15.01 16.65 4.53
C LYS A 101 -16.11 17.47 5.19
N SER A 102 -15.77 18.66 5.68
CA SER A 102 -16.73 19.61 6.28
C SER A 102 -17.63 18.95 7.35
N ASP A 103 -17.02 18.27 8.33
CA ASP A 103 -17.72 17.55 9.41
C ASP A 103 -18.67 16.42 8.94
N ALA A 104 -18.52 15.94 7.71
CA ALA A 104 -19.22 14.78 7.18
C ALA A 104 -18.24 13.70 6.67
N ILE A 105 -18.58 12.44 6.89
CA ILE A 105 -17.82 11.31 6.37
C ILE A 105 -18.35 11.00 4.96
N VAL A 106 -17.50 11.18 3.96
CA VAL A 106 -17.77 10.81 2.57
C VAL A 106 -17.12 9.47 2.30
N ILE A 107 -17.89 8.49 1.86
CA ILE A 107 -17.42 7.12 1.58
C ILE A 107 -17.44 6.90 0.07
N ASP A 108 -16.27 6.82 -0.55
CA ASP A 108 -16.16 6.46 -1.96
C ASP A 108 -16.27 4.92 -2.12
N SER A 109 -15.81 4.14 -1.13
CA SER A 109 -15.99 2.67 -1.07
C SER A 109 -15.93 2.12 0.36
N TYR A 110 -16.65 1.01 0.62
CA TYR A 110 -16.72 0.34 1.93
C TYR A 110 -15.68 -0.78 2.10
N ARG A 111 -14.69 -0.88 1.22
CA ARG A 111 -13.66 -1.92 1.35
C ARG A 111 -12.79 -1.61 2.56
N SER A 112 -12.77 -2.52 3.54
CA SER A 112 -11.90 -2.35 4.71
C SER A 112 -10.43 -2.48 4.30
N VAL A 113 -9.55 -1.83 5.07
CA VAL A 113 -8.08 -1.95 4.90
C VAL A 113 -7.66 -3.41 4.80
N CYS A 114 -8.17 -4.30 5.68
CA CYS A 114 -7.75 -5.70 5.70
C CYS A 114 -8.12 -6.47 4.41
N ILE A 115 -9.22 -6.12 3.75
CA ILE A 115 -9.64 -6.79 2.51
C ILE A 115 -8.81 -6.31 1.34
N GLN A 116 -8.57 -5.00 1.26
CA GLN A 116 -7.70 -4.42 0.24
C GLN A 116 -6.27 -4.96 0.38
N ASP A 117 -5.76 -5.02 1.62
CA ASP A 117 -4.43 -5.55 1.91
C ASP A 117 -4.34 -7.04 1.56
N ARG A 118 -5.33 -7.85 1.94
CA ARG A 118 -5.37 -9.27 1.56
C ARG A 118 -5.42 -9.46 0.04
N ALA A 119 -6.17 -8.63 -0.68
CA ALA A 119 -6.24 -8.70 -2.14
C ALA A 119 -4.88 -8.39 -2.80
N VAL A 120 -4.20 -7.34 -2.35
CA VAL A 120 -2.85 -7.00 -2.83
C VAL A 120 -1.84 -8.08 -2.45
N HIS A 121 -1.87 -8.55 -1.20
CA HIS A 121 -1.01 -9.63 -0.72
C HIS A 121 -1.15 -10.88 -1.61
N ASN A 122 -2.38 -11.33 -1.86
CA ASN A 122 -2.66 -12.48 -2.70
C ASN A 122 -2.20 -12.24 -4.14
N ALA A 123 -2.42 -11.04 -4.70
CA ALA A 123 -1.97 -10.71 -6.05
C ALA A 123 -0.44 -10.76 -6.18
N ILE A 124 0.29 -10.26 -5.17
CA ILE A 124 1.77 -10.35 -5.13
C ILE A 124 2.20 -11.82 -4.99
N ALA A 125 1.63 -12.57 -4.05
CA ALA A 125 1.97 -13.97 -3.84
C ALA A 125 1.72 -14.82 -5.10
N GLU A 126 0.58 -14.61 -5.77
CA GLU A 126 0.25 -15.27 -7.04
C GLU A 126 1.21 -14.89 -8.16
N LEU A 127 1.61 -13.61 -8.24
CA LEU A 127 2.57 -13.15 -9.24
C LEU A 127 3.91 -13.88 -9.11
N PHE A 128 4.46 -13.99 -7.89
CA PHE A 128 5.72 -14.71 -7.64
C PHE A 128 5.56 -16.22 -7.82
N SER A 129 4.42 -16.80 -7.40
CA SER A 129 4.14 -18.23 -7.59
C SER A 129 4.02 -18.60 -9.06
N THR A 130 3.37 -17.74 -9.86
CA THR A 130 3.26 -17.90 -11.32
C THR A 130 4.63 -17.77 -11.98
N ALA A 131 5.50 -16.89 -11.47
CA ALA A 131 6.85 -16.75 -11.98
C ALA A 131 7.67 -18.04 -11.86
N ALA A 132 7.48 -18.77 -10.75
CA ALA A 132 8.10 -20.06 -10.50
C ALA A 132 7.50 -21.22 -11.32
N ALA A 133 6.32 -21.04 -11.93
CA ALA A 133 5.60 -22.07 -12.64
C ALA A 133 5.62 -21.80 -14.17
N PRO A 134 6.55 -22.42 -14.93
CA PRO A 134 6.82 -22.05 -16.32
C PRO A 134 5.68 -22.34 -17.31
N MET A 135 4.64 -23.06 -16.89
CA MET A 135 3.48 -23.38 -17.74
C MET A 135 2.43 -22.25 -17.78
N TYR A 136 2.51 -21.27 -16.89
CA TYR A 136 1.51 -20.20 -16.80
C TYR A 136 2.06 -18.87 -17.32
N SER A 137 1.23 -18.13 -18.07
CA SER A 137 1.56 -16.77 -18.49
C SER A 137 1.47 -15.78 -17.32
N MET A 138 2.44 -14.88 -17.27
CA MET A 138 2.51 -13.78 -16.30
C MET A 138 1.57 -12.61 -16.63
N ASP A 139 1.12 -12.48 -17.89
CA ASP A 139 0.50 -11.25 -18.39
C ASP A 139 -0.78 -10.87 -17.62
N HIS A 140 -1.63 -11.86 -17.34
CA HIS A 140 -2.85 -11.63 -16.55
C HIS A 140 -2.52 -11.18 -15.11
N LYS A 141 -1.49 -11.76 -14.48
CA LYS A 141 -1.11 -11.44 -13.10
C LYS A 141 -0.48 -10.05 -13.01
N ILE A 142 0.39 -9.72 -13.96
CA ILE A 142 0.95 -8.37 -14.14
C ILE A 142 -0.18 -7.35 -14.36
N SER A 143 -1.13 -7.64 -15.25
CA SER A 143 -2.24 -6.72 -15.56
C SER A 143 -3.14 -6.48 -14.34
N THR A 144 -3.39 -7.55 -13.56
CA THR A 144 -4.19 -7.47 -12.32
C THR A 144 -3.52 -6.55 -11.31
N LEU A 145 -2.24 -6.76 -11.01
CA LEU A 145 -1.54 -5.92 -10.03
C LEU A 145 -1.34 -4.48 -10.56
N ALA A 146 -1.15 -4.29 -11.86
CA ALA A 146 -1.07 -2.96 -12.47
C ALA A 146 -2.39 -2.20 -12.38
N GLN A 147 -3.53 -2.88 -12.52
CA GLN A 147 -4.83 -2.28 -12.29
C GLN A 147 -5.01 -1.88 -10.82
N ILE A 148 -4.61 -2.76 -9.90
CA ILE A 148 -4.68 -2.44 -8.46
C ILE A 148 -3.79 -1.24 -8.13
N ALA A 149 -2.54 -1.22 -8.59
CA ALA A 149 -1.59 -0.12 -8.38
C ALA A 149 -2.14 1.23 -8.86
N ARG A 150 -2.79 1.27 -10.02
CA ARG A 150 -3.44 2.50 -10.53
C ARG A 150 -4.63 2.93 -9.70
N SER A 151 -5.44 1.98 -9.24
CA SER A 151 -6.66 2.29 -8.48
C SER A 151 -6.41 2.59 -7.00
N GLN A 152 -5.37 2.00 -6.43
CA GLN A 152 -5.11 1.94 -4.99
C GLN A 152 -3.60 1.96 -4.68
N PRO A 153 -2.86 2.99 -5.11
CA PRO A 153 -1.40 3.02 -4.99
C PRO A 153 -0.93 2.89 -3.54
N CYS A 154 -1.59 3.57 -2.60
CA CYS A 154 -1.26 3.52 -1.17
C CYS A 154 -1.43 2.14 -0.53
N VAL A 155 -2.30 1.28 -1.08
CA VAL A 155 -2.44 -0.11 -0.62
C VAL A 155 -1.23 -0.92 -1.08
N VAL A 156 -0.79 -0.73 -2.33
CA VAL A 156 0.38 -1.42 -2.89
C VAL A 156 1.67 -0.99 -2.19
N LEU A 157 1.85 0.31 -1.90
CA LEU A 157 3.03 0.83 -1.18
C LEU A 157 3.21 0.17 0.20
N ARG A 158 2.11 -0.06 0.92
CA ARG A 158 2.12 -0.77 2.22
C ARG A 158 2.64 -2.20 2.13
N HIS A 159 2.61 -2.81 0.93
CA HIS A 159 3.08 -4.16 0.66
C HIS A 159 4.50 -4.21 0.09
N PHE A 160 5.22 -3.09 0.01
CA PHE A 160 6.63 -3.08 -0.37
C PHE A 160 7.51 -4.01 0.48
N PRO A 161 7.31 -4.16 1.81
CA PRO A 161 8.07 -5.13 2.60
C PRO A 161 7.90 -6.58 2.11
N LEU A 162 6.68 -6.98 1.73
CA LEU A 162 6.41 -8.29 1.15
C LEU A 162 7.10 -8.44 -0.21
N LEU A 163 6.97 -7.43 -1.07
CA LEU A 163 7.59 -7.43 -2.38
C LEU A 163 9.11 -7.57 -2.28
N SER A 164 9.74 -6.83 -1.36
CA SER A 164 11.18 -6.93 -1.08
C SER A 164 11.58 -8.33 -0.62
N ALA A 165 10.85 -8.91 0.34
CA ALA A 165 11.13 -10.26 0.84
C ALA A 165 11.01 -11.34 -0.25
N CYS A 166 9.99 -11.26 -1.10
CA CYS A 166 9.82 -12.16 -2.23
C CYS A 166 10.93 -11.96 -3.28
N LEU A 167 11.29 -10.71 -3.59
CA LEU A 167 12.36 -10.39 -4.53
C LEU A 167 13.73 -10.89 -4.05
N ALA A 168 14.03 -10.77 -2.74
CA ALA A 168 15.25 -11.30 -2.15
C ALA A 168 15.39 -12.81 -2.37
N SER A 169 14.28 -13.55 -2.28
CA SER A 169 14.26 -14.99 -2.58
C SER A 169 14.53 -15.27 -4.06
N VAL A 170 13.99 -14.45 -4.97
CA VAL A 170 14.25 -14.56 -6.42
C VAL A 170 15.72 -14.25 -6.74
N ALA A 171 16.31 -13.23 -6.11
CA ALA A 171 17.70 -12.85 -6.36
C ALA A 171 18.73 -13.94 -5.98
N GLN A 172 18.36 -14.91 -5.15
CA GLN A 172 19.19 -16.07 -4.80
C GLN A 172 19.13 -17.20 -5.84
N LEU A 173 18.22 -17.13 -6.82
CA LEU A 173 18.11 -18.17 -7.83
C LEU A 173 19.31 -18.16 -8.79
N PRO A 174 19.74 -19.33 -9.30
CA PRO A 174 20.79 -19.39 -10.30
C PRO A 174 20.45 -18.56 -11.55
N ALA A 175 21.45 -17.87 -12.11
CA ALA A 175 21.28 -17.03 -13.30
C ALA A 175 20.57 -17.75 -14.47
N ARG A 176 20.75 -19.08 -14.60
CA ARG A 176 20.09 -19.88 -15.63
C ARG A 176 18.56 -19.95 -15.45
N GLN A 177 18.06 -19.99 -14.22
CA GLN A 177 16.62 -19.96 -13.93
C GLN A 177 16.04 -18.56 -14.12
N LEU A 178 16.78 -17.53 -13.69
CA LEU A 178 16.36 -16.14 -13.86
C LEU A 178 16.25 -15.71 -15.32
N ARG A 179 16.89 -16.41 -16.26
CA ARG A 179 16.75 -16.19 -17.72
C ARG A 179 15.43 -16.70 -18.30
N THR A 180 14.61 -17.42 -17.53
CA THR A 180 13.28 -17.82 -18.01
C THR A 180 12.39 -16.59 -18.20
N ASN A 181 11.52 -16.63 -19.22
CA ASN A 181 10.65 -15.51 -19.56
C ASN A 181 9.83 -15.01 -18.37
N ASN A 182 9.37 -15.92 -17.51
CA ASN A 182 8.53 -15.58 -16.37
C ASN A 182 9.29 -14.75 -15.31
N TYR A 183 10.52 -15.13 -14.94
CA TYR A 183 11.32 -14.33 -14.01
C TYR A 183 11.80 -13.01 -14.62
N GLN A 184 12.14 -12.99 -15.91
CA GLN A 184 12.45 -11.73 -16.61
C GLN A 184 11.28 -10.76 -16.56
N SER A 185 10.07 -11.23 -16.92
CA SER A 185 8.85 -10.42 -16.87
C SER A 185 8.53 -9.95 -15.44
N LEU A 186 8.74 -10.80 -14.44
CA LEU A 186 8.58 -10.43 -13.03
C LEU A 186 9.52 -9.28 -12.63
N LEU A 187 10.82 -9.45 -12.84
CA LEU A 187 11.85 -8.47 -12.47
C LEU A 187 11.62 -7.14 -13.17
N GLN A 188 11.32 -7.20 -14.47
CA GLN A 188 11.00 -6.04 -15.29
C GLN A 188 9.76 -5.31 -14.77
N TYR A 189 8.71 -6.06 -14.42
CA TYR A 189 7.47 -5.50 -13.91
C TYR A 189 7.64 -4.85 -12.54
N ILE A 190 8.45 -5.42 -11.64
CA ILE A 190 8.70 -4.82 -10.32
C ILE A 190 9.30 -3.42 -10.46
N LEU A 191 10.32 -3.25 -11.33
CA LEU A 191 10.91 -1.93 -11.56
C LEU A 191 9.90 -0.96 -12.19
N LYS A 192 9.08 -1.45 -13.12
CA LYS A 192 7.99 -0.65 -13.69
C LYS A 192 6.96 -0.23 -12.63
N LEU A 193 6.61 -1.13 -11.72
CA LEU A 193 5.68 -0.85 -10.63
C LEU A 193 6.19 0.28 -9.72
N LEU A 194 7.50 0.35 -9.45
CA LEU A 194 8.09 1.46 -8.70
C LEU A 194 7.87 2.80 -9.41
N LEU A 195 8.05 2.84 -10.73
CA LEU A 195 7.80 4.04 -11.54
C LEU A 195 6.31 4.39 -11.62
N ASP A 196 5.44 3.40 -11.81
CA ASP A 196 3.98 3.60 -11.88
C ASP A 196 3.39 4.11 -10.55
N LEU A 197 4.08 3.88 -9.43
CA LEU A 197 3.71 4.36 -8.08
C LEU A 197 4.42 5.66 -7.69
N ALA A 198 5.14 6.31 -8.61
CA ALA A 198 5.74 7.62 -8.36
C ALA A 198 4.65 8.70 -8.20
N PRO A 199 4.88 9.73 -7.35
CA PRO A 199 6.12 9.97 -6.59
C PRO A 199 6.21 9.19 -5.26
N GLN A 200 5.10 8.64 -4.76
CA GLN A 200 5.01 8.15 -3.39
C GLN A 200 5.95 6.95 -3.10
N SER A 201 6.22 6.11 -4.10
CA SER A 201 7.22 5.03 -3.99
C SER A 201 8.63 5.53 -3.67
N PHE A 202 8.98 6.77 -4.04
CA PHE A 202 10.29 7.37 -3.83
C PHE A 202 10.39 8.18 -2.52
N GLU A 203 9.28 8.35 -1.81
CA GLU A 203 9.24 8.92 -0.46
C GLU A 203 9.45 7.86 0.63
N GLU A 204 9.11 6.60 0.35
CA GLU A 204 9.31 5.44 1.24
C GLU A 204 10.77 4.93 1.21
N VAL A 205 11.69 5.79 1.65
CA VAL A 205 13.16 5.66 1.50
C VAL A 205 13.67 4.25 1.83
N ASP A 206 13.45 3.75 3.05
CA ASP A 206 14.00 2.46 3.49
C ASP A 206 13.48 1.28 2.66
N ARG A 207 12.19 1.34 2.29
CA ARG A 207 11.53 0.26 1.54
C ARG A 207 11.98 0.25 0.08
N LEU A 208 12.10 1.42 -0.55
CA LEU A 208 12.63 1.54 -1.90
C LEU A 208 14.09 1.06 -1.96
N GLN A 209 14.93 1.53 -1.03
CA GLN A 209 16.35 1.16 -1.00
C GLN A 209 16.55 -0.34 -0.79
N SER A 210 15.73 -1.00 0.03
CA SER A 210 15.75 -2.46 0.18
C SER A 210 15.48 -3.20 -1.14
N ILE A 211 14.54 -2.72 -1.95
CA ILE A 211 14.24 -3.28 -3.27
C ILE A 211 15.42 -3.02 -4.23
N LEU A 212 15.92 -1.78 -4.29
CA LEU A 212 17.08 -1.42 -5.14
C LEU A 212 18.32 -2.24 -4.79
N GLN A 213 18.61 -2.42 -3.51
CA GLN A 213 19.72 -3.24 -3.04
C GLN A 213 19.66 -4.65 -3.62
N THR A 214 18.46 -5.24 -3.62
CA THR A 214 18.26 -6.59 -4.14
C THR A 214 18.55 -6.65 -5.65
N PHE A 215 18.18 -5.62 -6.40
CA PHE A 215 18.53 -5.53 -7.82
C PHE A 215 20.03 -5.31 -8.05
N PHE A 216 20.68 -4.47 -7.25
CA PHE A 216 22.13 -4.27 -7.33
C PHE A 216 22.89 -5.57 -7.08
N THR A 217 22.55 -6.30 -6.01
CA THR A 217 23.12 -7.63 -5.72
C THR A 217 22.82 -8.64 -6.84
N LEU A 218 21.63 -8.58 -7.45
CA LEU A 218 21.32 -9.42 -8.60
C LEU A 218 22.26 -9.14 -9.77
N PHE A 219 22.52 -7.87 -10.11
CA PHE A 219 23.43 -7.49 -11.19
C PHE A 219 24.89 -7.86 -10.90
N GLU A 220 25.33 -7.77 -9.66
CA GLU A 220 26.65 -8.27 -9.22
C GLU A 220 26.78 -9.78 -9.50
N ASN A 221 25.73 -10.56 -9.24
CA ASN A 221 25.72 -12.01 -9.42
C ASN A 221 25.59 -12.46 -10.88
N VAL A 222 24.74 -11.80 -11.68
CA VAL A 222 24.45 -12.23 -13.06
C VAL A 222 25.34 -11.57 -14.11
N GLY A 223 26.01 -10.47 -13.77
CA GLY A 223 26.90 -9.70 -14.63
C GLY A 223 26.23 -9.02 -15.83
N CYS A 224 27.05 -8.38 -16.68
CA CYS A 224 26.59 -7.60 -17.83
C CYS A 224 26.37 -8.41 -19.11
N GLY A 225 25.40 -9.32 -19.09
CA GLY A 225 24.96 -10.08 -20.27
C GLY A 225 23.90 -9.36 -21.10
N ARG A 226 23.86 -9.60 -22.43
CA ARG A 226 22.85 -9.06 -23.36
C ARG A 226 21.40 -9.33 -22.90
N THR A 227 21.16 -10.47 -22.26
CA THR A 227 19.85 -10.84 -21.71
C THR A 227 19.34 -9.86 -20.66
N TRP A 228 20.23 -9.22 -19.92
CA TRP A 228 19.89 -8.33 -18.80
C TRP A 228 19.75 -6.86 -19.20
N VAL A 229 20.04 -6.52 -20.46
CA VAL A 229 20.03 -5.14 -20.96
C VAL A 229 18.67 -4.45 -20.77
N PRO A 230 17.51 -5.08 -21.07
CA PRO A 230 16.20 -4.45 -20.83
C PRO A 230 15.96 -4.14 -19.34
N LEU A 231 16.35 -5.07 -18.47
CA LEU A 231 16.23 -4.91 -17.02
C LEU A 231 17.15 -3.79 -16.52
N ALA A 232 18.40 -3.76 -17.03
CA ALA A 232 19.38 -2.75 -16.68
C ALA A 232 18.91 -1.34 -17.08
N GLN A 233 18.37 -1.18 -18.29
CA GLN A 233 17.79 0.10 -18.74
C GLN A 233 16.71 0.59 -17.79
N THR A 234 15.84 -0.32 -17.35
CA THR A 234 14.71 0.02 -16.48
C THR A 234 15.19 0.37 -15.08
N LEU A 235 16.19 -0.35 -14.56
CA LEU A 235 16.80 -0.02 -13.28
C LEU A 235 17.51 1.33 -13.32
N GLN A 236 18.24 1.63 -14.40
CA GLN A 236 18.84 2.96 -14.61
C GLN A 236 17.77 4.07 -14.57
N ASN A 237 16.61 3.84 -15.19
CA ASN A 237 15.50 4.81 -15.16
C ASN A 237 14.94 5.00 -13.76
N VAL A 238 14.79 3.92 -12.97
CA VAL A 238 14.39 4.02 -11.55
C VAL A 238 15.41 4.81 -10.74
N CYS A 239 16.71 4.55 -10.94
CA CYS A 239 17.76 5.28 -10.23
C CYS A 239 17.75 6.79 -10.56
N VAL A 240 17.54 7.15 -11.83
CA VAL A 240 17.41 8.55 -12.25
C VAL A 240 16.15 9.18 -11.66
N ALA A 241 15.00 8.49 -11.72
CA ALA A 241 13.77 8.98 -11.10
C ALA A 241 13.95 9.20 -9.59
N TYR A 242 14.75 8.36 -8.91
CA TYR A 242 15.04 8.56 -7.49
C TYR A 242 15.86 9.83 -7.24
N LEU A 243 16.83 10.16 -8.11
CA LEU A 243 17.57 11.41 -8.03
C LEU A 243 16.68 12.63 -8.28
N GLU A 244 15.73 12.53 -9.20
CA GLU A 244 14.82 13.63 -9.55
C GLU A 244 13.78 13.88 -8.45
N LEU A 245 13.20 12.81 -7.90
CA LEU A 245 12.10 12.90 -6.94
C LEU A 245 12.57 13.04 -5.48
N ASN A 246 13.74 12.50 -5.12
CA ASN A 246 14.26 12.52 -3.75
C ASN A 246 15.80 12.55 -3.73
N ALA A 247 16.36 13.61 -4.33
CA ALA A 247 17.80 13.80 -4.53
C ALA A 247 18.64 13.60 -3.26
N LYS A 248 18.18 14.10 -2.11
CA LYS A 248 18.93 14.02 -0.85
C LYS A 248 19.16 12.56 -0.42
N SER A 249 18.08 11.78 -0.37
CA SER A 249 18.15 10.37 0.04
C SER A 249 18.85 9.53 -1.01
N ALA A 250 18.56 9.78 -2.30
CA ALA A 250 19.17 9.07 -3.42
C ALA A 250 20.70 9.24 -3.45
N LYS A 251 21.20 10.48 -3.32
CA LYS A 251 22.65 10.77 -3.28
C LYS A 251 23.34 10.05 -2.12
N SER A 252 22.76 10.13 -0.92
CA SER A 252 23.31 9.46 0.27
C SER A 252 23.37 7.95 0.09
N TYR A 253 22.35 7.35 -0.53
CA TYR A 253 22.31 5.91 -0.78
C TYR A 253 23.28 5.50 -1.89
N PHE A 254 23.34 6.25 -2.99
CA PHE A 254 24.19 5.93 -4.14
C PHE A 254 25.68 6.03 -3.82
N LEU A 255 26.08 6.87 -2.86
CA LEU A 255 27.44 6.86 -2.30
C LEU A 255 27.82 5.48 -1.73
N THR A 256 26.87 4.78 -1.08
CA THR A 256 27.11 3.43 -0.54
C THR A 256 27.10 2.34 -1.62
N GLN A 257 26.59 2.64 -2.82
CA GLN A 257 26.36 1.68 -3.91
C GLN A 257 27.13 2.05 -5.19
N ILE A 258 28.23 2.80 -5.07
CA ILE A 258 28.99 3.34 -6.22
C ILE A 258 29.38 2.24 -7.21
N GLU A 259 29.94 1.13 -6.72
CA GLU A 259 30.42 0.04 -7.59
C GLU A 259 29.28 -0.67 -8.29
N ALA A 260 28.17 -0.94 -7.59
CA ALA A 260 26.98 -1.54 -8.20
C ALA A 260 26.39 -0.67 -9.31
N ILE A 261 26.32 0.65 -9.11
CA ILE A 261 25.80 1.57 -10.14
C ILE A 261 26.77 1.69 -11.31
N LYS A 262 28.09 1.72 -11.06
CA LYS A 262 29.09 1.66 -12.15
C LYS A 262 28.91 0.40 -12.99
N GLN A 263 28.80 -0.77 -12.35
CA GLN A 263 28.55 -2.03 -13.05
C GLN A 263 27.25 -1.99 -13.85
N LEU A 264 26.15 -1.50 -13.27
CA LEU A 264 24.88 -1.32 -13.96
C LEU A 264 25.01 -0.44 -15.22
N CYS A 265 25.76 0.66 -15.13
CA CYS A 265 26.01 1.57 -16.25
C CYS A 265 26.94 0.98 -17.32
N LEU A 266 27.79 0.01 -16.98
CA LEU A 266 28.57 -0.75 -17.96
C LEU A 266 27.70 -1.72 -18.76
N CYS A 267 26.63 -2.24 -18.17
CA CYS A 267 25.74 -3.18 -18.86
C CYS A 267 24.99 -2.55 -20.04
N LEU A 268 24.70 -1.24 -19.98
CA LEU A 268 24.09 -0.49 -21.08
C LEU A 268 24.45 0.99 -20.99
N LYS A 269 25.02 1.53 -22.08
CA LYS A 269 25.17 2.98 -22.25
C LYS A 269 23.84 3.59 -22.70
N SER A 270 23.28 4.46 -21.87
CA SER A 270 22.02 5.17 -22.12
C SER A 270 22.10 6.61 -21.60
N PRO A 271 21.14 7.50 -21.94
CA PRO A 271 21.06 8.81 -21.31
C PRO A 271 21.00 8.72 -19.77
N SER A 272 20.23 7.76 -19.26
CA SER A 272 20.13 7.48 -17.82
C SER A 272 21.47 7.04 -17.23
N SER A 273 22.22 6.17 -17.91
CA SER A 273 23.54 5.74 -17.45
C SER A 273 24.53 6.91 -17.38
N LYS A 274 24.45 7.86 -18.31
CA LYS A 274 25.28 9.07 -18.30
C LYS A 274 24.98 9.94 -17.07
N ILE A 275 23.70 10.20 -16.80
CA ILE A 275 23.26 10.98 -15.62
C ILE A 275 23.78 10.33 -14.32
N LEU A 276 23.67 9.00 -14.21
CA LEU A 276 24.12 8.26 -13.04
C LEU A 276 25.65 8.32 -12.87
N ILE A 277 26.42 8.14 -13.94
CA ILE A 277 27.89 8.26 -13.91
C ILE A 277 28.30 9.69 -13.51
N ASP A 278 27.72 10.70 -14.15
CA ASP A 278 28.05 12.11 -13.86
C ASP A 278 27.74 12.45 -12.38
N THR A 279 26.62 11.93 -11.86
CA THR A 279 26.24 12.08 -10.46
C THR A 279 27.24 11.43 -9.52
N ILE A 280 27.63 10.18 -9.79
CA ILE A 280 28.63 9.46 -8.97
C ILE A 280 29.98 10.17 -8.98
N MET A 281 30.45 10.60 -10.15
CA MET A 281 31.71 11.33 -10.27
C MET A 281 31.69 12.64 -9.47
N CYS A 282 30.56 13.34 -9.43
CA CYS A 282 30.37 14.51 -8.58
C CYS A 282 30.39 14.15 -7.08
N LEU A 283 29.74 13.05 -6.69
CA LEU A 283 29.65 12.63 -5.29
C LEU A 283 31.01 12.15 -4.74
N SER A 284 31.78 11.39 -5.53
CA SER A 284 33.11 10.90 -5.11
C SER A 284 34.14 12.01 -4.92
N ARG A 285 33.96 13.18 -5.55
CA ARG A 285 34.84 14.35 -5.38
C ARG A 285 34.57 15.16 -4.11
N VAL A 286 33.48 14.88 -3.40
CA VAL A 286 33.09 15.60 -2.17
C VAL A 286 33.59 14.88 -0.92
N GLU A 287 34.08 13.64 -1.05
CA GLU A 287 34.68 12.85 0.03
C GLU A 287 36.24 12.88 0.03
N GLU A 288 36.85 13.56 -0.94
CA GLU A 288 38.29 13.91 -0.98
C GLU A 288 38.53 15.34 -0.45
#